data_AF-A0A381XUP1-F1
#
_entry.id   AF-A0A381XUP1-F1
#
_cell.length_a   1.000
_cell.length_b   1.000
_cell.length_c   1.000
_cell.angle_alpha   90.00
_cell.angle_beta   90.00
_cell.angle_gamma   90.00
#
_symmetry.space_group_name_H-M   'P 1'
#
loop_
_entity.id
_entity.type
_entity.pdbx_description
1 polymer ?
#
loop_
_entity_poly.entity_id
_entity_poly.type
_entity_poly.pdbx_seq_one_letter_code
_entity_poly.pdbx_strand_id
1 'polypeptide(L)'
;VEDGKLVLTAKLNHTGEFAGNAEIILEARIRQTFMRLPLGTVANQVGLQREHLYEFDDSAAGTLQLDVRVVDTDGLVLGSARGVRPELPVEDKRDRIPLLPFHASDDLGQRLWRLDLSGDPFVEINRSVGDWNAFAREEMFISLVYPELIRAIARWELDQKREPDDHAPWTTFLRGLGHDPADAPDEGEEIEREEWLDEVTASFAVRHELLKKLELVVEEEDF
;
A
#
# COMPACT_ATOMS: atom_id res chain seq x y z
N VAL A 1 -15.50 -4.24 1.54
CA VAL A 1 -15.05 -2.82 1.60
C VAL A 1 -16.27 -1.95 1.83
N GLU A 2 -16.20 -0.94 2.68
CA GLU A 2 -17.21 0.14 2.77
C GLU A 2 -16.51 1.49 2.71
N ASP A 3 -17.02 2.40 1.89
CA ASP A 3 -16.45 3.75 1.69
C ASP A 3 -14.94 3.76 1.38
N GLY A 4 -14.47 2.80 0.58
CA GLY A 4 -13.05 2.67 0.21
C GLY A 4 -12.12 2.19 1.33
N LYS A 5 -12.69 1.74 2.46
CA LYS A 5 -11.95 1.25 3.63
C LYS A 5 -12.18 -0.25 3.83
N LEU A 6 -11.14 -0.94 4.29
CA LEU A 6 -11.28 -2.34 4.70
C LEU A 6 -12.16 -2.40 5.93
N VAL A 7 -13.11 -3.32 5.90
CA VAL A 7 -13.99 -3.62 7.02
C VAL A 7 -13.71 -5.05 7.44
N LEU A 8 -13.41 -5.23 8.71
CA LEU A 8 -13.09 -6.52 9.29
C LEU A 8 -14.24 -7.05 10.14
N THR A 9 -14.61 -8.30 9.85
CA THR A 9 -15.45 -9.12 10.72
C THR A 9 -14.59 -10.25 11.27
N ALA A 10 -14.61 -10.46 12.58
CA ALA A 10 -13.85 -11.51 13.24
C ALA A 10 -14.64 -12.12 14.39
N LYS A 11 -14.62 -13.45 14.45
CA LYS A 11 -15.09 -14.22 15.60
C LYS A 11 -13.93 -15.08 16.12
N LEU A 12 -13.62 -14.92 17.40
CA LEU A 12 -12.56 -15.69 18.03
C LEU A 12 -13.13 -17.00 18.56
N ASN A 13 -12.38 -18.07 18.32
CA ASN A 13 -12.50 -19.31 19.06
C ASN A 13 -11.13 -19.60 19.65
N HIS A 14 -11.03 -19.78 20.97
CA HIS A 14 -9.79 -20.21 21.62
C HIS A 14 -9.93 -21.65 22.09
N THR A 15 -8.82 -22.39 22.03
CA THR A 15 -8.72 -23.78 22.53
C THR A 15 -7.76 -23.90 23.71
N GLY A 16 -7.23 -22.79 24.22
CA GLY A 16 -6.30 -22.74 25.36
C GLY A 16 -6.95 -22.29 26.66
N GLU A 17 -6.36 -22.71 27.78
CA GLU A 17 -6.70 -22.26 29.14
C GLU A 17 -5.96 -20.95 29.44
N PHE A 18 -6.65 -19.82 29.23
CA PHE A 18 -6.16 -18.49 29.57
C PHE A 18 -6.96 -17.92 30.74
N ALA A 19 -6.34 -17.06 31.55
CA ALA A 19 -7.03 -16.35 32.60
C ALA A 19 -8.15 -15.46 32.02
N GLY A 20 -9.33 -15.45 32.65
CA GLY A 20 -10.50 -14.74 32.11
C GLY A 20 -10.32 -13.22 31.98
N ASN A 21 -9.42 -12.63 32.75
CA ASN A 21 -9.07 -11.21 32.72
C ASN A 21 -7.94 -10.88 31.74
N ALA A 22 -7.34 -11.87 31.07
CA ALA A 22 -6.32 -11.63 30.05
C ALA A 22 -6.96 -10.90 28.86
N GLU A 23 -6.30 -9.84 28.39
CA GLU A 23 -6.76 -9.03 27.26
C GLU A 23 -6.42 -9.72 25.95
N ILE A 24 -7.30 -9.55 24.97
CA ILE A 24 -7.11 -10.05 23.61
C ILE A 24 -6.93 -8.85 22.69
N ILE A 25 -5.81 -8.83 21.97
CA ILE A 25 -5.45 -7.77 21.04
C ILE A 25 -5.31 -8.38 19.66
N LEU A 26 -6.05 -7.83 18.69
CA LEU A 26 -5.82 -8.06 17.29
C LEU A 26 -4.92 -6.96 16.74
N GLU A 27 -3.86 -7.31 16.03
CA GLU A 27 -3.04 -6.39 15.26
C GLU A 27 -3.20 -6.73 13.78
N ALA A 28 -3.84 -5.84 13.03
CA ALA A 28 -3.83 -5.88 11.58
C ALA A 28 -2.54 -5.21 11.10
N ARG A 29 -1.79 -5.84 10.19
CA ARG A 29 -0.48 -5.34 9.76
C ARG A 29 -0.19 -5.56 8.28
N ILE A 30 0.57 -4.64 7.71
CA ILE A 30 1.31 -4.78 6.45
C ILE A 30 2.69 -4.20 6.70
N ARG A 31 3.73 -5.05 6.67
CA ARG A 31 5.12 -4.66 6.96
C ARG A 31 5.22 -3.89 8.30
N GLN A 32 5.49 -2.58 8.26
CA GLN A 32 5.61 -1.70 9.42
C GLN A 32 4.34 -0.95 9.78
N THR A 33 3.33 -0.89 8.90
CA THR A 33 2.02 -0.29 9.20
C THR A 33 1.19 -1.29 9.98
N PHE A 34 0.66 -0.88 11.14
CA PHE A 34 -0.21 -1.73 11.94
C PHE A 34 -1.32 -0.94 12.62
N MET A 35 -2.46 -1.59 12.81
CA MET A 35 -3.59 -1.09 13.58
C MET A 35 -3.95 -2.12 14.65
N ARG A 36 -4.10 -1.66 15.90
CA ARG A 36 -4.50 -2.53 17.02
C ARG A 36 -5.96 -2.33 17.35
N LEU A 37 -6.67 -3.44 17.50
CA LEU A 37 -8.07 -3.50 17.86
C LEU A 37 -8.20 -4.32 19.15
N PRO A 38 -8.72 -3.73 20.23
CA PRO A 38 -9.01 -4.47 21.45
C PRO A 38 -10.21 -5.39 21.21
N LEU A 39 -10.10 -6.65 21.60
CA LEU A 39 -11.15 -7.67 21.46
C LEU A 39 -11.77 -8.03 22.82
N GLY A 40 -11.58 -7.17 23.82
CA GLY A 40 -11.99 -7.42 25.20
C GLY A 40 -11.06 -8.39 25.91
N THR A 41 -11.62 -9.20 26.81
CA THR A 41 -10.86 -10.21 27.57
C THR A 41 -11.29 -11.62 27.20
N VAL A 42 -10.55 -12.63 27.65
CA VAL A 42 -10.90 -14.05 27.46
C VAL A 42 -12.32 -14.35 27.98
N ALA A 43 -12.71 -13.80 29.13
CA ALA A 43 -14.05 -13.98 29.69
C ALA A 43 -15.13 -13.13 29.01
N ASN A 44 -14.76 -11.95 28.49
CA ASN A 44 -15.69 -10.98 27.90
C ASN A 44 -15.20 -10.57 26.50
N GLN A 45 -15.31 -11.49 25.55
CA GLN A 45 -14.83 -11.29 24.19
C GLN A 45 -15.78 -10.37 23.42
N VAL A 46 -15.22 -9.38 22.74
CA VAL A 46 -15.91 -8.50 21.81
C VAL A 46 -15.59 -9.00 20.41
N GLY A 47 -16.61 -9.52 19.71
CA GLY A 47 -16.48 -9.87 18.30
C GLY A 47 -16.42 -8.61 17.44
N LEU A 48 -15.59 -8.61 16.40
CA LEU A 48 -15.60 -7.53 15.42
C LEU A 48 -16.70 -7.82 14.41
N GLN A 49 -17.69 -6.95 14.35
CA GLN A 49 -18.76 -7.07 13.36
C GLN A 49 -18.38 -6.33 12.07
N ARG A 50 -17.77 -5.16 12.22
CA ARG A 50 -17.69 -4.14 11.17
C ARG A 50 -16.59 -3.10 11.42
N GLU A 51 -15.45 -3.53 11.94
CA GLU A 51 -14.39 -2.57 12.26
C GLU A 51 -13.70 -2.08 11.01
N HIS A 52 -13.63 -0.75 10.85
CA HIS A 52 -12.89 -0.13 9.77
C HIS A 52 -11.41 -0.14 10.09
N LEU A 53 -10.61 -0.66 9.16
CA LEU A 53 -9.15 -0.65 9.28
C LEU A 53 -8.60 0.61 8.62
N TYR A 54 -8.67 1.74 9.32
CA TYR A 54 -8.36 3.06 8.76
C TYR A 54 -6.91 3.25 8.28
N GLU A 55 -5.99 2.41 8.74
CA GLU A 55 -4.59 2.39 8.28
C GLU A 55 -4.40 1.66 6.95
N PHE A 56 -5.45 1.06 6.37
CA PHE A 56 -5.37 0.22 5.17
C PHE A 56 -6.50 0.52 4.19
N ASP A 57 -6.17 0.55 2.90
CA ASP A 57 -7.16 0.67 1.83
C ASP A 57 -7.62 -0.69 1.27
N ASP A 58 -8.56 -0.66 0.34
CA ASP A 58 -9.06 -1.85 -0.35
C ASP A 58 -7.96 -2.66 -1.05
N SER A 59 -6.93 -1.99 -1.58
CA SER A 59 -5.80 -2.61 -2.25
C SER A 59 -4.91 -3.42 -1.30
N ALA A 60 -4.88 -3.05 -0.03
CA ALA A 60 -4.15 -3.74 1.04
C ALA A 60 -4.75 -5.11 1.42
N ALA A 61 -5.97 -5.44 0.98
CA ALA A 61 -6.68 -6.66 1.36
C ALA A 61 -5.87 -7.95 1.10
N GLY A 62 -5.14 -8.01 -0.02
CA GLY A 62 -4.39 -9.20 -0.44
C GLY A 62 -3.08 -9.43 0.32
N THR A 63 -2.55 -8.42 1.01
CA THR A 63 -1.27 -8.49 1.73
C THR A 63 -1.42 -8.34 3.24
N LEU A 64 -2.62 -8.02 3.71
CA LEU A 64 -2.95 -7.85 5.12
C LEU A 64 -2.70 -9.15 5.91
N GLN A 65 -2.01 -9.01 7.04
CA GLN A 65 -1.81 -10.08 8.02
C GLN A 65 -2.45 -9.69 9.34
N LEU A 66 -3.03 -10.67 10.03
CA LEU A 66 -3.64 -10.51 11.34
C LEU A 66 -2.83 -11.29 12.38
N ASP A 67 -2.38 -10.60 13.42
CA ASP A 67 -1.72 -11.16 14.59
C ASP A 67 -2.62 -11.00 15.80
N VAL A 68 -3.04 -12.13 16.40
CA VAL A 68 -3.82 -12.15 17.65
C VAL A 68 -2.88 -12.44 18.80
N ARG A 69 -2.94 -11.65 19.88
CA ARG A 69 -2.23 -11.87 21.13
C ARG A 69 -3.20 -11.93 22.30
N VAL A 70 -2.94 -12.84 23.23
CA VAL A 70 -3.54 -12.86 24.57
C VAL A 70 -2.46 -12.41 25.54
N VAL A 71 -2.73 -11.37 26.30
CA VAL A 71 -1.79 -10.78 27.26
C VAL A 71 -2.40 -10.76 28.66
N ASP A 72 -1.60 -11.06 29.68
CA ASP A 72 -2.05 -10.92 31.07
C ASP A 72 -2.04 -9.45 31.54
N THR A 73 -2.42 -9.24 32.79
CA THR A 73 -2.48 -7.91 33.42
C THR A 73 -1.11 -7.25 33.59
N ASP A 74 -0.03 -8.02 33.54
CA ASP A 74 1.34 -7.55 33.64
C ASP A 74 1.96 -7.29 32.25
N GLY A 75 1.19 -7.53 31.18
CA GLY A 75 1.59 -7.32 29.78
C GLY A 75 2.36 -8.50 29.17
N LEU A 76 2.43 -9.65 29.86
CA LEU A 76 3.09 -10.85 29.33
C LEU A 76 2.19 -11.53 28.29
N VAL A 77 2.77 -11.91 27.16
CA VAL A 77 2.05 -12.65 26.11
C VAL A 77 1.86 -14.10 26.57
N LEU A 78 0.60 -14.46 26.88
CA LEU A 78 0.20 -15.81 27.26
C LEU A 78 -0.03 -16.71 26.03
N GLY A 79 -0.39 -16.11 24.89
CA GLY A 79 -0.65 -16.86 23.66
C GLY A 79 -0.65 -15.95 22.44
N SER A 80 -0.32 -16.51 21.27
CA SER A 80 -0.38 -15.77 20.01
C SER A 80 -0.71 -16.66 18.81
N ALA A 81 -1.48 -16.12 17.88
CA ALA A 81 -1.60 -16.61 16.51
C ALA A 81 -1.12 -15.50 15.57
N ARG A 82 -0.16 -15.79 14.69
CA ARG A 82 0.46 -14.78 13.80
C ARG A 82 0.24 -15.11 12.34
N GLY A 83 0.22 -14.08 11.50
CA GLY A 83 0.15 -14.22 10.05
C GLY A 83 -1.17 -14.80 9.56
N VAL A 84 -2.26 -14.66 10.33
CA VAL A 84 -3.59 -15.11 9.91
C VAL A 84 -4.02 -14.24 8.73
N ARG A 85 -4.29 -14.86 7.58
CA ARG A 85 -4.77 -14.14 6.40
C ARG A 85 -6.30 -14.04 6.45
N PRO A 86 -6.89 -12.85 6.25
CA PRO A 86 -8.34 -12.71 6.21
C PRO A 86 -8.89 -13.41 4.96
N GLU A 87 -10.08 -13.99 5.09
CA GLU A 87 -10.84 -14.49 3.94
C GLU A 87 -11.52 -13.30 3.23
N LEU A 88 -11.21 -13.12 1.95
CA LEU A 88 -11.84 -12.09 1.13
C LEU A 88 -13.15 -12.61 0.50
N PRO A 89 -14.23 -11.80 0.45
CA PRO A 89 -15.47 -12.17 -0.21
C PRO A 89 -15.24 -12.64 -1.65
N VAL A 90 -16.01 -13.63 -2.10
CA VAL A 90 -15.81 -14.31 -3.39
C VAL A 90 -15.95 -13.37 -4.61
N GLU A 91 -16.66 -12.26 -4.47
CA GLU A 91 -16.83 -11.24 -5.52
C GLU A 91 -15.62 -10.27 -5.64
N ASP A 92 -14.79 -10.14 -4.60
CA ASP A 92 -13.56 -9.31 -4.59
C ASP A 92 -12.30 -10.09 -5.05
N LYS A 93 -12.47 -11.32 -5.53
CA LYS A 93 -11.38 -12.26 -5.87
C LYS A 93 -10.55 -11.92 -7.10
N ARG A 94 -10.65 -10.73 -7.68
CA ARG A 94 -9.65 -10.31 -8.69
C ARG A 94 -8.52 -9.57 -7.99
N ASP A 95 -7.56 -10.34 -7.49
CA ASP A 95 -6.12 -10.10 -7.56
C ASP A 95 -5.66 -8.65 -7.81
N ARG A 96 -6.07 -7.69 -6.98
CA ARG A 96 -5.57 -6.31 -7.05
C ARG A 96 -4.70 -6.03 -5.86
N ILE A 97 -3.60 -6.80 -5.76
CA ILE A 97 -2.41 -6.27 -5.11
C ILE A 97 -2.01 -5.05 -5.94
N PRO A 98 -2.04 -3.83 -5.38
CA PRO A 98 -1.66 -2.64 -6.13
C PRO A 98 -0.20 -2.81 -6.58
N LEU A 99 0.08 -2.42 -7.82
CA LEU A 99 1.44 -2.50 -8.36
C LEU A 99 2.42 -1.65 -7.52
N LEU A 100 1.94 -0.50 -7.04
CA LEU A 100 2.66 0.39 -6.15
C LEU A 100 1.89 0.58 -4.83
N PRO A 101 2.30 -0.09 -3.74
CA PRO A 101 1.70 0.11 -2.43
C PRO A 101 2.05 1.48 -1.83
N PHE A 102 1.11 2.07 -1.09
CA PHE A 102 1.29 3.28 -0.29
C PHE A 102 1.09 2.99 1.20
N HIS A 103 1.88 3.62 2.05
CA HIS A 103 1.84 3.43 3.51
C HIS A 103 2.03 4.77 4.26
N ALA A 104 1.41 4.92 5.43
CA ALA A 104 1.72 6.03 6.33
C ALA A 104 3.07 5.83 7.03
N SER A 105 3.83 6.92 7.21
CA SER A 105 5.11 6.94 7.93
C SER A 105 5.21 8.16 8.85
N ASP A 106 5.68 7.94 10.07
CA ASP A 106 5.99 9.00 11.05
C ASP A 106 7.43 9.54 10.87
N ASP A 107 8.27 8.84 10.10
CA ASP A 107 9.72 9.06 10.02
C ASP A 107 10.13 9.87 8.77
N LEU A 108 9.25 10.77 8.31
CA LEU A 108 9.50 11.62 7.13
C LEU A 108 9.86 13.06 7.48
N GLY A 109 9.75 13.46 8.74
CA GLY A 109 10.03 14.83 9.18
C GLY A 109 9.16 15.84 8.43
N GLN A 110 9.77 16.69 7.62
CA GLN A 110 9.07 17.69 6.79
C GLN A 110 8.80 17.22 5.34
N ARG A 111 9.23 16.01 4.95
CA ARG A 111 8.91 15.47 3.63
C ARG A 111 7.47 14.98 3.62
N LEU A 112 6.72 15.27 2.56
CA LEU A 112 5.35 14.80 2.41
C LEU A 112 5.28 13.33 2.01
N TRP A 113 6.26 12.87 1.24
CA TRP A 113 6.36 11.49 0.78
C TRP A 113 7.81 11.06 0.57
N ARG A 114 8.03 9.75 0.47
CA ARG A 114 9.29 9.13 0.07
C ARG A 114 9.00 7.85 -0.71
N LEU A 115 9.73 7.63 -1.80
CA LEU A 115 9.76 6.35 -2.50
C LEU A 115 10.91 5.51 -1.92
N ASP A 116 10.62 4.27 -1.54
CA ASP A 116 11.61 3.28 -1.11
C ASP A 116 11.79 2.22 -2.22
N LEU A 117 13.04 2.00 -2.61
CA LEU A 117 13.48 1.11 -3.68
C LEU A 117 14.46 0.03 -3.19
N SER A 118 14.57 -0.16 -1.87
CA SER A 118 15.48 -1.16 -1.27
C SER A 118 15.03 -2.61 -1.51
N GLY A 119 13.80 -2.80 -1.97
CA GLY A 119 13.22 -4.05 -2.43
C GLY A 119 12.13 -3.76 -3.46
N ASP A 120 10.99 -4.45 -3.40
CA ASP A 120 9.81 -4.10 -4.22
C ASP A 120 9.35 -2.66 -3.91
N PRO A 121 9.20 -1.79 -4.92
CA PRO A 121 8.90 -0.37 -4.74
C PRO A 121 7.65 -0.13 -3.89
N PHE A 122 7.72 0.83 -2.97
CA PHE A 122 6.56 1.33 -2.22
C PHE A 122 6.74 2.80 -1.84
N VAL A 123 5.62 3.49 -1.61
CA VAL A 123 5.62 4.91 -1.23
C VAL A 123 5.21 5.06 0.22
N GLU A 124 5.98 5.83 0.96
CA GLU A 124 5.59 6.32 2.27
C GLU A 124 5.02 7.73 2.15
N ILE A 125 3.91 7.98 2.83
CA ILE A 125 3.27 9.28 2.97
C ILE A 125 3.37 9.72 4.43
N ASN A 126 3.70 10.99 4.65
CA ASN A 126 3.86 11.52 5.99
C ASN A 126 2.52 11.55 6.71
N ARG A 127 2.41 10.85 7.85
CA ARG A 127 1.15 10.78 8.60
C ARG A 127 0.64 12.16 9.04
N SER A 128 1.53 13.15 9.14
CA SER A 128 1.17 14.53 9.50
C SER A 128 0.27 15.24 8.49
N VAL A 129 0.10 14.70 7.27
CA VAL A 129 -0.85 15.26 6.27
C VAL A 129 -2.31 14.94 6.60
N GLY A 130 -2.57 14.14 7.63
CA GLY A 130 -3.94 13.76 8.03
C GLY A 130 -4.38 12.48 7.34
N ASP A 131 -5.45 12.55 6.54
CA ASP A 131 -5.90 11.41 5.74
C ASP A 131 -4.93 11.19 4.57
N TRP A 132 -3.81 10.52 4.87
CA TRP A 132 -2.73 10.24 3.92
C TRP A 132 -3.21 9.50 2.67
N ASN A 133 -4.28 8.70 2.81
CA ASN A 133 -4.84 7.92 1.73
C ASN A 133 -5.66 8.81 0.78
N ALA A 134 -6.49 9.70 1.32
CA ALA A 134 -7.16 10.72 0.53
C ALA A 134 -6.12 11.62 -0.18
N PHE A 135 -5.09 12.06 0.55
CA PHE A 135 -3.99 12.87 0.02
C PHE A 135 -3.29 12.22 -1.18
N ALA A 136 -2.92 10.94 -1.09
CA ALA A 136 -2.26 10.22 -2.18
C ALA A 136 -3.16 9.99 -3.42
N ARG A 137 -4.46 10.25 -3.30
CA ARG A 137 -5.47 10.13 -4.36
C ARG A 137 -5.93 11.49 -4.89
N GLU A 138 -5.46 12.59 -4.31
CA GLU A 138 -5.74 13.92 -4.83
C GLU A 138 -5.18 14.06 -6.24
N GLU A 139 -5.96 14.72 -7.12
CA GLU A 139 -5.56 14.92 -8.51
C GLU A 139 -4.25 15.70 -8.62
N MET A 140 -3.98 16.61 -7.68
CA MET A 140 -2.71 17.34 -7.59
C MET A 140 -1.55 16.41 -7.26
N PHE A 141 -1.72 15.51 -6.28
CA PHE A 141 -0.70 14.53 -5.93
C PHE A 141 -0.44 13.58 -7.10
N ILE A 142 -1.49 13.05 -7.72
CA ILE A 142 -1.37 12.16 -8.89
C ILE A 142 -0.63 12.87 -10.02
N SER A 143 -1.00 14.11 -10.33
CA SER A 143 -0.45 14.83 -11.48
C SER A 143 1.00 15.27 -11.28
N LEU A 144 1.41 15.61 -10.05
CA LEU A 144 2.76 16.12 -9.77
C LEU A 144 3.73 15.03 -9.29
N VAL A 145 3.24 14.02 -8.57
CA VAL A 145 4.10 13.04 -7.90
C VAL A 145 4.21 11.73 -8.68
N TYR A 146 3.13 11.22 -9.26
CA TYR A 146 3.19 9.92 -9.93
C TYR A 146 4.17 9.89 -11.12
N PRO A 147 4.31 10.93 -11.97
CA PRO A 147 5.34 10.93 -13.01
C PRO A 147 6.75 10.68 -12.46
N GLU A 148 7.10 11.31 -11.34
CA GLU A 148 8.40 11.12 -10.69
C GLU A 148 8.55 9.73 -10.07
N LEU A 149 7.47 9.18 -9.48
CA LEU A 149 7.47 7.81 -8.98
C LEU A 149 7.71 6.82 -10.12
N ILE A 150 7.00 6.96 -11.24
CA ILE A 150 7.15 6.08 -12.40
C ILE A 150 8.55 6.22 -13.00
N ARG A 151 9.12 7.43 -13.08
CA ARG A 151 10.50 7.63 -13.55
C ARG A 151 11.50 6.83 -12.73
N ALA A 152 11.43 6.99 -11.40
CA ALA A 152 12.36 6.36 -10.48
C ALA A 152 12.21 4.83 -10.48
N ILE A 153 10.96 4.34 -10.56
CA ILE A 153 10.68 2.89 -10.62
C ILE A 153 11.11 2.29 -11.95
N ALA A 154 10.92 3.01 -13.06
CA ALA A 154 11.41 2.56 -14.38
C ALA A 154 12.93 2.40 -14.36
N ARG A 155 13.67 3.38 -13.80
CA ARG A 155 15.13 3.25 -13.61
C ARG A 155 15.49 2.06 -12.73
N TRP A 156 14.83 1.92 -11.58
CA TRP A 156 15.06 0.80 -10.67
C TRP A 156 14.82 -0.56 -11.35
N GLU A 157 13.82 -0.67 -12.22
CA GLU A 157 13.52 -1.89 -12.96
C GLU A 157 14.62 -2.22 -13.99
N LEU A 158 15.22 -1.21 -14.65
CA LEU A 158 16.40 -1.43 -15.51
C LEU A 158 17.59 -2.00 -14.70
N ASP A 159 17.77 -1.53 -13.47
CA ASP A 159 18.85 -1.99 -12.59
C ASP A 159 18.66 -3.44 -12.10
N GLN A 160 17.44 -3.99 -12.21
CA GLN A 160 17.18 -5.41 -11.86
C GLN A 160 17.80 -6.39 -12.85
N LYS A 161 18.21 -5.93 -14.06
CA LYS A 161 18.84 -6.74 -15.12
C LYS A 161 18.06 -8.04 -15.40
N ARG A 162 16.74 -7.90 -15.52
CA ARG A 162 15.82 -9.02 -15.79
C ARG A 162 16.03 -9.56 -17.20
N GLU A 163 15.71 -10.84 -17.37
CA GLU A 163 15.70 -11.47 -18.69
C GLU A 163 14.54 -10.91 -19.54
N PRO A 164 14.67 -10.86 -20.88
CA PRO A 164 13.63 -10.31 -21.77
C PRO A 164 12.26 -10.98 -21.63
N ASP A 165 12.21 -12.27 -21.29
CA ASP A 165 10.95 -13.00 -21.10
C ASP A 165 10.41 -12.93 -19.65
N ASP A 166 11.00 -12.10 -18.79
CA ASP A 166 10.48 -11.88 -17.44
C ASP A 166 9.11 -11.16 -17.52
N HIS A 167 8.17 -11.67 -16.73
CA HIS A 167 6.81 -11.15 -16.59
C HIS A 167 6.62 -10.48 -15.23
N ALA A 168 7.70 -9.91 -14.69
CA ALA A 168 7.65 -9.09 -13.50
C ALA A 168 6.55 -8.02 -13.62
N PRO A 169 5.85 -7.67 -12.52
CA PRO A 169 4.75 -6.73 -12.57
C PRO A 169 5.12 -5.37 -13.18
N TRP A 170 6.30 -4.85 -12.85
CA TRP A 170 6.80 -3.56 -13.36
C TRP A 170 7.22 -3.63 -14.83
N THR A 171 7.95 -4.67 -15.25
CA THR A 171 8.20 -4.96 -16.67
C THR A 171 6.91 -4.99 -17.49
N THR A 172 5.88 -5.69 -16.99
CA THR A 172 4.57 -5.79 -17.66
C THR A 172 3.86 -4.43 -17.75
N PHE A 173 3.96 -3.62 -16.69
CA PHE A 173 3.40 -2.27 -16.67
C PHE A 173 4.07 -1.34 -17.68
N LEU A 174 5.40 -1.34 -17.75
CA LEU A 174 6.18 -0.50 -18.67
C LEU A 174 5.91 -0.88 -20.13
N ARG A 175 5.86 -2.19 -20.45
CA ARG A 175 5.39 -2.69 -21.75
C ARG A 175 3.98 -2.19 -22.08
N GLY A 176 3.11 -2.17 -21.08
CA GLY A 176 1.76 -1.62 -21.21
C GLY A 176 1.73 -0.12 -21.57
N LEU A 177 2.79 0.62 -21.25
CA LEU A 177 2.99 2.02 -21.67
C LEU A 177 3.68 2.15 -23.04
N GLY A 178 4.06 1.03 -23.67
CA GLY A 178 4.79 1.01 -24.94
C GLY A 178 6.32 1.05 -24.79
N HIS A 179 6.84 0.84 -23.58
CA HIS A 179 8.26 0.94 -23.26
C HIS A 179 8.76 -0.37 -22.66
N ASP A 180 9.33 -1.26 -23.48
CA ASP A 180 9.91 -2.51 -22.98
C ASP A 180 11.27 -2.24 -22.33
N PRO A 181 11.50 -2.62 -21.06
CA PRO A 181 12.83 -2.55 -20.44
C PRO A 181 13.94 -3.25 -21.25
N ALA A 182 13.60 -4.27 -22.05
CA ALA A 182 14.57 -4.96 -22.90
C ALA A 182 15.08 -4.12 -24.08
N ASP A 183 14.33 -3.08 -24.47
CA ASP A 183 14.69 -2.14 -25.54
C ASP A 183 15.33 -0.84 -24.99
N ALA A 184 15.52 -0.73 -23.68
CA ALA A 184 16.07 0.46 -23.05
C ALA A 184 17.57 0.63 -23.37
N PRO A 185 18.08 1.87 -23.49
CA PRO A 185 19.49 2.15 -23.74
C PRO A 185 20.42 1.53 -22.69
N ASP A 186 21.62 1.16 -23.13
CA ASP A 186 22.63 0.49 -22.30
C ASP A 186 23.12 1.39 -21.14
N GLU A 187 23.76 0.79 -20.12
CA GLU A 187 24.25 1.51 -18.94
C GLU A 187 25.33 2.57 -19.27
N GLY A 188 25.97 2.47 -20.44
CA GLY A 188 26.92 3.47 -20.92
C GLY A 188 26.29 4.65 -21.67
N GLU A 189 25.00 4.58 -22.00
CA GLU A 189 24.27 5.55 -22.83
C GLU A 189 23.37 6.42 -21.95
N GLU A 190 23.99 7.16 -21.02
CA GLU A 190 23.26 7.89 -19.98
C GLU A 190 22.28 8.92 -20.56
N ILE A 191 22.64 9.63 -21.63
CA ILE A 191 21.77 10.65 -22.24
C ILE A 191 20.52 10.00 -22.83
N GLU A 192 20.72 8.97 -23.65
CA GLU A 192 19.66 8.21 -24.29
C GLU A 192 18.76 7.54 -23.25
N ARG A 193 19.35 7.06 -22.15
CA ARG A 193 18.60 6.48 -21.02
C ARG A 193 17.75 7.51 -20.28
N GLU A 194 18.26 8.72 -20.05
CA GLU A 194 17.46 9.80 -19.47
C GLU A 194 16.29 10.19 -20.39
N GLU A 195 16.51 10.24 -21.70
CA GLU A 195 15.48 10.49 -22.71
C GLU A 195 14.42 9.38 -22.71
N TRP A 196 14.83 8.11 -22.67
CA TRP A 196 13.91 6.98 -22.56
C TRP A 196 13.04 7.06 -21.30
N LEU A 197 13.63 7.44 -20.16
CA LEU A 197 12.89 7.66 -18.92
C LEU A 197 11.91 8.83 -19.02
N ASP A 198 12.25 9.91 -19.74
CA ASP A 198 11.33 11.02 -20.05
C ASP A 198 10.16 10.55 -20.93
N GLU A 199 10.41 9.68 -21.90
CA GLU A 199 9.35 9.15 -22.77
C GLU A 199 8.38 8.21 -22.02
N VAL A 200 8.89 7.41 -21.08
CA VAL A 200 8.07 6.58 -20.18
C VAL A 200 7.11 7.45 -19.37
N THR A 201 7.62 8.52 -18.73
CA THR A 201 6.78 9.42 -17.92
C THR A 201 5.81 10.21 -18.78
N ALA A 202 6.22 10.65 -19.96
CA ALA A 202 5.33 11.31 -20.92
C ALA A 202 4.19 10.38 -21.35
N SER A 203 4.49 9.10 -21.63
CA SER A 203 3.49 8.11 -22.03
C SER A 203 2.51 7.80 -20.89
N PHE A 204 3.01 7.71 -19.66
CA PHE A 204 2.17 7.63 -18.47
C PHE A 204 1.27 8.86 -18.33
N ALA A 205 1.83 10.06 -18.44
CA ALA A 205 1.11 11.32 -18.27
C ALA A 205 -0.01 11.51 -19.32
N VAL A 206 0.27 11.16 -20.58
CA VAL A 206 -0.71 11.20 -21.68
C VAL A 206 -1.82 10.18 -21.45
N ARG A 207 -1.47 8.93 -21.12
CA ARG A 207 -2.44 7.86 -20.87
C ARG A 207 -3.42 8.20 -19.76
N HIS A 208 -2.96 8.91 -18.75
CA HIS A 208 -3.75 9.28 -17.57
C HIS A 208 -4.28 10.73 -17.61
N GLU A 209 -4.08 11.44 -18.72
CA GLU A 209 -4.55 12.80 -18.95
C GLU A 209 -4.22 13.78 -17.80
N LEU A 210 -3.00 13.68 -17.23
CA LEU A 210 -2.64 14.37 -15.97
C LEU A 210 -2.82 15.89 -16.03
N LEU A 211 -2.58 16.52 -17.18
CA LEU A 211 -2.80 17.96 -17.30
C LEU A 211 -4.29 18.35 -17.14
N LYS A 212 -5.21 17.57 -17.69
CA LYS A 212 -6.66 17.83 -17.58
C LYS A 212 -7.14 17.67 -16.14
N LYS A 213 -6.52 16.77 -15.39
CA LYS A 213 -6.82 16.56 -13.96
C LYS A 213 -6.50 17.79 -13.12
N LEU A 214 -5.50 18.57 -13.50
CA LEU A 214 -5.18 19.85 -12.83
C LEU A 214 -6.12 20.99 -13.27
N GLU A 215 -6.52 21.04 -14.54
CA GLU A 215 -7.44 22.06 -15.04
C GLU A 215 -8.79 22.04 -14.30
N LEU A 216 -9.31 20.84 -14.01
CA LEU A 216 -10.57 20.66 -13.29
C LEU A 216 -10.51 21.12 -11.83
N VAL A 217 -9.35 21.02 -11.17
CA VAL A 217 -9.19 21.47 -9.78
C VAL A 217 -9.19 23.00 -9.69
N VAL A 218 -8.56 23.68 -10.66
CA VAL A 218 -8.49 25.15 -10.67
C VAL A 218 -9.86 25.78 -10.96
N GLU A 219 -10.69 25.16 -11.81
CA GLU A 219 -12.04 25.65 -12.09
C GLU A 219 -13.01 25.50 -10.90
N GLU A 220 -12.76 24.58 -9.97
CA GLU A 220 -13.60 24.36 -8.78
C GLU A 220 -13.32 25.35 -7.64
N GLU A 221 -12.13 25.95 -7.57
CA GLU A 221 -11.73 26.90 -6.51
C GLU A 221 -12.08 28.38 -6.82
N ASP A 222 -12.57 28.69 -8.02
CA ASP A 222 -12.92 30.06 -8.49
C ASP A 222 -14.37 30.52 -8.10
N PHE A 223 -14.94 30.04 -6.98
CA PHE A 223 -16.30 30.39 -6.50
C PHE A 223 -16.37 30.97 -5.08
#